data_AF-A0A0M0JGQ0-F1
#
_entry.id   AF-A0A0M0JGQ0-F1
#
_cell.length_a   1.000
_cell.length_b   1.000
_cell.length_c   1.000
_cell.angle_alpha   90.00
_cell.angle_beta   90.00
_cell.angle_gamma   90.00
#
_symmetry.space_group_name_H-M   'P 1'
#
loop_
_entity.id
_entity.type
_entity.pdbx_description
1 polymer ?
#
loop_
_entity_poly.entity_id
_entity_poly.type
_entity_poly.pdbx_seq_one_letter_code
_entity_poly.pdbx_strand_id
1 'polypeptide(L)'
;MVQHIMSSTRIPTLGHADGICHLYVDAAADLEKAIALTIDAKKDYPAACNAIETLLIHESLLGSGAAKRLVEAVLDAQVTLYGGPKAVVAFGLPPAASLRVEYGALAMAVELVPSVQAAIEHVNAHGSGHTDVIVTEDPRAAQTFLNGVDSADVFHNASSRFADGFRLGLGAEVGISTSRIHARGPVGVEGLLTTRNRLISDSSHLVGEFHSGKKKYTHRNLLVPQSRL
;
A
#
# COMPACT_ATOMS: atom_id res chain seq x y z
N MET A 1 0.52 -15.03 -13.33
CA MET A 1 1.61 -16.02 -13.08
C MET A 1 1.89 -16.18 -11.58
N VAL A 2 2.21 -15.10 -10.85
CA VAL A 2 2.51 -15.14 -9.40
C VAL A 2 1.35 -15.75 -8.59
N GLN A 3 0.11 -15.33 -8.86
CA GLN A 3 -1.09 -15.90 -8.22
C GLN A 3 -1.19 -17.42 -8.34
N HIS A 4 -0.84 -17.97 -9.52
CA HIS A 4 -0.85 -19.42 -9.74
C HIS A 4 0.21 -20.12 -8.89
N ILE A 5 1.43 -19.58 -8.82
CA ILE A 5 2.51 -20.11 -7.97
C ILE A 5 2.05 -20.12 -6.51
N MET A 6 1.57 -18.98 -6.01
CA MET A 6 1.09 -18.84 -4.62
C MET A 6 -0.01 -19.84 -4.27
N SER A 7 -0.92 -20.14 -5.22
CA SER A 7 -2.02 -21.09 -4.99
C SER A 7 -1.63 -22.57 -5.09
N SER A 8 -0.52 -22.88 -5.76
CA SER A 8 -0.16 -24.26 -6.14
C SER A 8 1.04 -24.82 -5.40
N THR A 9 1.86 -23.97 -4.78
CA THR A 9 3.07 -24.38 -4.07
C THR A 9 2.87 -24.43 -2.56
N ARG A 10 3.63 -25.29 -1.88
CA ARG A 10 3.78 -25.29 -0.41
C ARG A 10 4.98 -24.47 0.05
N ILE A 11 5.80 -23.97 -0.89
CA ILE A 11 6.99 -23.18 -0.61
C ILE A 11 6.54 -21.73 -0.32
N PRO A 12 6.94 -21.13 0.82
CA PRO A 12 6.63 -19.73 1.10
C PRO A 12 7.08 -18.83 -0.06
N THR A 13 6.16 -18.02 -0.56
CA THR A 13 6.40 -17.12 -1.69
C THR A 13 6.27 -15.68 -1.20
N LEU A 14 7.28 -14.86 -1.47
CA LEU A 14 7.25 -13.41 -1.26
C LEU A 14 6.94 -12.76 -2.61
N GLY A 15 5.93 -11.90 -2.64
CA GLY A 15 5.48 -11.23 -3.86
C GLY A 15 4.10 -10.59 -3.71
N HIS A 16 3.61 -10.04 -4.80
CA HIS A 16 2.24 -9.55 -4.94
C HIS A 16 1.58 -10.21 -6.16
N ALA A 17 0.29 -10.53 -6.04
CA ALA A 17 -0.48 -11.12 -7.14
C ALA A 17 -1.09 -10.06 -8.07
N ASP A 18 -1.58 -8.97 -7.48
CA ASP A 18 -2.29 -7.87 -8.15
C ASP A 18 -1.76 -6.51 -7.62
N GLY A 19 -1.84 -5.48 -8.46
CA GLY A 19 -1.41 -4.09 -8.21
C GLY A 19 -2.55 -3.07 -8.20
N ILE A 20 -3.65 -3.33 -7.48
CA ILE A 20 -4.85 -2.47 -7.47
C ILE A 20 -4.67 -1.36 -6.43
N CYS A 21 -4.06 -0.26 -6.87
CA CYS A 21 -3.69 0.90 -6.05
C CYS A 21 -4.70 2.04 -6.17
N HIS A 22 -4.90 2.80 -5.09
CA HIS A 22 -5.83 3.93 -5.06
C HIS A 22 -5.13 5.25 -4.78
N LEU A 23 -5.68 6.32 -5.33
CA LEU A 23 -5.40 7.68 -4.88
C LEU A 23 -6.71 8.35 -4.47
N TYR A 24 -6.78 8.77 -3.22
CA TYR A 24 -7.89 9.49 -2.64
C TYR A 24 -7.60 10.99 -2.56
N VAL A 25 -8.42 11.79 -3.25
CA VAL A 25 -8.39 13.26 -3.20
C VAL A 25 -9.42 13.72 -2.17
N ASP A 26 -8.91 14.19 -1.03
CA ASP A 26 -9.71 14.58 0.12
C ASP A 26 -10.38 15.96 -0.05
N ALA A 27 -11.37 16.25 0.80
CA ALA A 27 -12.08 17.54 0.81
C ALA A 27 -11.14 18.75 0.95
N ALA A 28 -10.04 18.61 1.67
CA ALA A 28 -9.05 19.67 1.91
C ALA A 28 -7.83 19.60 0.98
N ALA A 29 -7.91 18.87 -0.14
CA ALA A 29 -6.81 18.76 -1.08
C ALA A 29 -6.51 20.08 -1.81
N ASP A 30 -5.22 20.40 -1.96
CA ASP A 30 -4.79 21.34 -2.99
C ASP A 30 -5.03 20.72 -4.38
N LEU A 31 -5.82 21.40 -5.22
CA LEU A 31 -6.26 20.85 -6.50
C LEU A 31 -5.10 20.64 -7.48
N GLU A 32 -4.15 21.57 -7.55
CA GLU A 32 -3.03 21.47 -8.50
C GLU A 32 -2.09 20.33 -8.08
N LYS A 33 -1.87 20.14 -6.78
CA LYS A 33 -1.16 18.99 -6.22
C LYS A 33 -1.90 17.68 -6.53
N ALA A 34 -3.22 17.64 -6.36
CA ALA A 34 -4.03 16.47 -6.67
C ALA A 34 -3.93 16.08 -8.15
N ILE A 35 -4.01 17.05 -9.06
CA ILE A 35 -3.85 16.82 -10.51
C ILE A 35 -2.46 16.26 -10.81
N ALA A 36 -1.39 16.91 -10.31
CA ALA A 36 -0.02 16.49 -10.56
C ALA A 36 0.25 15.06 -10.06
N LEU A 37 -0.16 14.75 -8.81
CA LEU A 37 0.02 13.43 -8.22
C LEU A 37 -0.79 12.35 -8.94
N THR A 38 -2.04 12.64 -9.31
CA THR A 38 -2.89 11.69 -10.05
C THR A 38 -2.30 11.33 -11.40
N ILE A 39 -1.82 12.34 -12.13
CA ILE A 39 -1.22 12.14 -13.45
C ILE A 39 0.09 11.36 -13.34
N ASP A 40 0.99 11.74 -12.43
CA ASP A 40 2.25 11.02 -12.22
C ASP A 40 2.01 9.55 -11.84
N ALA A 41 1.14 9.33 -10.85
CA ALA A 41 0.85 8.01 -10.32
C ALA A 41 0.25 7.04 -11.36
N LYS A 42 -0.40 7.54 -12.42
CA LYS A 42 -0.91 6.72 -13.52
C LYS A 42 0.02 6.67 -14.73
N LYS A 43 0.64 7.80 -15.11
CA LYS A 43 1.32 7.95 -16.40
C LYS A 43 2.81 7.66 -16.40
N ASP A 44 3.52 7.81 -15.28
CA ASP A 44 4.97 7.58 -15.22
C ASP A 44 5.34 6.21 -15.79
N TYR A 45 4.65 5.17 -15.33
CA TYR A 45 4.75 3.83 -15.87
C TYR A 45 3.43 3.06 -15.68
N PRO A 46 2.49 3.11 -16.63
CA PRO A 46 1.12 2.61 -16.43
C PRO A 46 1.00 1.09 -16.20
N ALA A 47 2.02 0.33 -16.60
CA ALA A 47 2.09 -1.12 -16.41
C ALA A 47 2.79 -1.51 -15.09
N ALA A 48 3.23 -0.55 -14.27
CA ALA A 48 3.80 -0.83 -12.95
C ALA A 48 2.71 -1.29 -11.98
N CYS A 49 3.05 -2.23 -11.10
CA CYS A 49 2.14 -2.77 -10.07
C CYS A 49 1.72 -1.77 -8.99
N ASN A 50 2.40 -0.63 -8.89
CA ASN A 50 2.05 0.46 -7.98
C ASN A 50 1.47 1.67 -8.74
N ALA A 51 1.13 1.54 -10.03
CA ALA A 51 0.38 2.58 -10.74
C ALA A 51 -1.05 2.63 -10.17
N ILE A 52 -1.62 3.82 -10.02
CA ILE A 52 -3.00 3.92 -9.50
C ILE A 52 -3.99 3.31 -10.50
N GLU A 53 -4.98 2.58 -10.01
CA GLU A 53 -6.02 1.93 -10.80
C GLU A 53 -7.42 2.45 -10.47
N THR A 54 -7.56 3.14 -9.34
CA THR A 54 -8.79 3.83 -8.94
C THR A 54 -8.49 5.20 -8.34
N LEU A 55 -9.12 6.24 -8.89
CA LEU A 55 -9.14 7.59 -8.34
C LEU A 55 -10.42 7.78 -7.50
N LEU A 56 -10.25 7.95 -6.19
CA LEU A 56 -11.33 8.29 -5.27
C LEU A 56 -11.36 9.80 -5.05
N ILE A 57 -12.53 10.43 -5.18
CA ILE A 57 -12.68 11.88 -5.03
C ILE A 57 -13.70 12.16 -3.94
N HIS A 58 -13.37 13.04 -3.00
CA HIS A 58 -14.33 13.45 -1.99
C HIS A 58 -15.50 14.24 -2.62
N GLU A 59 -16.73 13.84 -2.33
CA GLU A 59 -17.91 14.35 -3.03
C GLU A 59 -18.19 15.84 -2.79
N SER A 60 -17.69 16.44 -1.70
CA SER A 60 -17.77 17.89 -1.48
C SER A 60 -17.05 18.72 -2.55
N LEU A 61 -16.07 18.15 -3.25
CA LEU A 61 -15.32 18.80 -4.33
C LEU A 61 -16.14 19.00 -5.60
N LEU A 62 -17.33 18.39 -5.70
CA LEU A 62 -18.27 18.65 -6.79
C LEU A 62 -18.81 20.07 -6.73
N GLY A 63 -19.15 20.56 -5.53
CA GLY A 63 -19.78 21.87 -5.34
C GLY A 63 -18.90 23.04 -5.73
N SER A 64 -17.58 22.90 -5.59
CA SER A 64 -16.60 23.91 -6.01
C SER A 64 -16.17 23.78 -7.48
N GLY A 65 -16.57 22.71 -8.18
CA GLY A 65 -16.09 22.37 -9.52
C GLY A 65 -14.66 21.80 -9.55
N ALA A 66 -14.00 21.66 -8.40
CA ALA A 66 -12.64 21.11 -8.31
C ALA A 66 -12.58 19.66 -8.82
N ALA A 67 -13.56 18.82 -8.46
CA ALA A 67 -13.63 17.44 -8.92
C ALA A 67 -13.74 17.35 -10.45
N LYS A 68 -14.53 18.24 -11.07
CA LYS A 68 -14.68 18.28 -12.54
C LYS A 68 -13.37 18.69 -13.21
N ARG A 69 -12.70 19.73 -12.70
CA ARG A 69 -11.39 20.17 -13.21
C ARG A 69 -10.33 19.07 -13.10
N LEU A 70 -10.32 18.32 -11.99
CA LEU A 70 -9.42 17.18 -11.83
C LEU A 70 -9.67 16.10 -12.88
N VAL A 71 -10.93 15.69 -13.06
CA VAL A 71 -11.33 14.68 -14.06
C VAL A 71 -10.98 15.14 -15.48
N GLU A 72 -11.26 16.39 -15.83
CA GLU A 72 -10.91 16.99 -17.13
C GLU A 72 -9.40 16.97 -17.36
N ALA A 73 -8.59 17.40 -16.39
CA ALA A 73 -7.13 17.39 -16.51
C ALA A 73 -6.56 15.98 -16.74
N VAL A 74 -7.16 14.97 -16.12
CA VAL A 74 -6.76 13.57 -16.29
C VAL A 74 -7.17 13.02 -17.66
N LEU A 75 -8.35 13.39 -18.18
CA LEU A 75 -8.78 13.06 -19.54
C LEU A 75 -7.89 13.74 -20.59
N ASP A 76 -7.55 15.02 -20.38
CA ASP A 76 -6.64 15.79 -21.24
C ASP A 76 -5.23 15.17 -21.24
N ALA A 77 -4.83 14.56 -20.12
CA ALA A 77 -3.62 13.76 -20.04
C ALA A 77 -3.72 12.40 -20.75
N GLN A 78 -4.79 12.13 -21.50
CA GLN A 78 -5.04 10.92 -22.29
C GLN A 78 -5.19 9.64 -21.45
N VAL A 79 -5.65 9.76 -20.21
CA VAL A 79 -6.03 8.60 -19.39
C VAL A 79 -7.50 8.30 -19.61
N THR A 80 -7.83 7.05 -19.97
CA THR A 80 -9.22 6.61 -20.10
C THR A 80 -9.83 6.42 -18.72
N LEU A 81 -11.00 7.02 -18.47
CA LEU A 81 -11.66 6.94 -17.17
C LEU A 81 -12.95 6.13 -17.24
N TYR A 82 -13.11 5.23 -16.28
CA TYR A 82 -14.32 4.45 -16.08
C TYR A 82 -14.98 4.83 -14.75
N GLY A 83 -16.22 5.28 -14.79
CA GLY A 83 -16.94 5.70 -13.59
C GLY A 83 -17.50 4.53 -12.79
N GLY A 84 -17.33 4.55 -11.48
CA GLY A 84 -18.22 3.85 -10.55
C GLY A 84 -19.60 4.51 -10.47
N PRO A 85 -20.57 3.91 -9.77
CA PRO A 85 -21.95 4.39 -9.73
C PRO A 85 -22.15 5.90 -9.56
N LYS A 86 -21.42 6.57 -8.65
CA LYS A 86 -21.61 8.04 -8.47
C LYS A 86 -20.85 8.83 -9.52
N ALA A 87 -19.66 8.39 -9.92
CA ALA A 87 -18.86 9.06 -10.94
C ALA A 87 -19.50 9.04 -12.33
N VAL A 88 -20.20 7.95 -12.71
CA VAL A 88 -20.99 7.90 -13.97
C VAL A 88 -22.00 9.03 -14.01
N VAL A 89 -22.75 9.23 -12.92
CA VAL A 89 -23.77 10.28 -12.84
C VAL A 89 -23.14 11.67 -12.80
N ALA A 90 -22.07 11.84 -12.03
CA ALA A 90 -21.45 13.15 -11.83
C ALA A 90 -20.67 13.68 -13.05
N PHE A 91 -20.05 12.78 -13.83
CA PHE A 91 -19.13 13.16 -14.90
C PHE A 91 -19.50 12.63 -16.28
N GLY A 92 -20.52 11.76 -16.41
CA GLY A 92 -20.90 11.15 -17.68
C GLY A 92 -19.89 10.14 -18.21
N LEU A 93 -19.08 9.53 -17.33
CA LEU A 93 -18.07 8.54 -17.70
C LEU A 93 -18.71 7.19 -18.08
N PRO A 94 -18.08 6.39 -18.96
CA PRO A 94 -18.50 5.00 -19.18
C PRO A 94 -18.39 4.20 -17.88
N PRO A 95 -19.31 3.26 -17.60
CA PRO A 95 -19.29 2.51 -16.34
C PRO A 95 -18.06 1.59 -16.26
N ALA A 96 -17.46 1.50 -15.07
CA ALA A 96 -16.45 0.50 -14.76
C ALA A 96 -17.09 -0.89 -14.66
N ALA A 97 -16.41 -1.91 -15.18
CA ALA A 97 -16.88 -3.29 -15.08
C ALA A 97 -16.84 -3.83 -13.63
N SER A 98 -15.89 -3.33 -12.84
CA SER A 98 -15.69 -3.60 -11.43
C SER A 98 -14.84 -2.47 -10.84
N LEU A 99 -14.97 -2.22 -9.53
CA LEU A 99 -14.09 -1.31 -8.79
C LEU A 99 -12.78 -2.00 -8.33
N ARG A 100 -12.65 -3.30 -8.61
CA ARG A 100 -11.46 -4.13 -8.36
C ARG A 100 -10.89 -4.58 -9.70
N VAL A 101 -10.22 -3.68 -10.41
CA VAL A 101 -9.60 -3.92 -11.72
C VAL A 101 -8.19 -3.34 -11.72
N GLU A 102 -7.22 -4.14 -12.15
CA GLU A 102 -5.88 -3.67 -12.52
C GLU A 102 -5.85 -3.50 -14.03
N TYR A 103 -5.80 -2.25 -14.51
CA TYR A 103 -5.83 -1.98 -15.94
C TYR A 103 -4.47 -2.16 -16.59
N GLY A 104 -3.37 -1.86 -15.87
CA GLY A 104 -2.00 -1.97 -16.39
C GLY A 104 -1.73 -1.13 -17.65
N ALA A 105 -2.53 -0.08 -17.86
CA ALA A 105 -2.54 0.76 -19.04
C ALA A 105 -2.91 2.21 -18.67
N LEU A 106 -2.97 3.11 -19.66
CA LEU A 106 -3.50 4.48 -19.48
C LEU A 106 -5.03 4.48 -19.33
N ALA A 107 -5.50 3.75 -18.32
CA ALA A 107 -6.88 3.62 -17.93
C ALA A 107 -6.97 3.45 -16.41
N MET A 108 -8.04 3.96 -15.80
CA MET A 108 -8.36 3.75 -14.39
C MET A 108 -9.84 3.98 -14.08
N ALA A 109 -10.30 3.47 -12.94
CA ALA A 109 -11.62 3.77 -12.41
C ALA A 109 -11.65 5.14 -11.69
N VAL A 110 -12.82 5.75 -11.61
CA VAL A 110 -13.08 6.95 -10.81
C VAL A 110 -14.33 6.72 -9.98
N GLU A 111 -14.30 7.07 -8.69
CA GLU A 111 -15.47 7.00 -7.83
C GLU A 111 -15.51 8.17 -6.83
N LEU A 112 -16.71 8.56 -6.41
CA LEU A 112 -16.92 9.57 -5.39
C LEU A 112 -17.17 8.93 -4.02
N VAL A 113 -16.53 9.47 -2.97
CA VAL A 113 -16.68 9.00 -1.59
C VAL A 113 -17.09 10.14 -0.65
N PRO A 114 -17.93 9.86 0.36
CA PRO A 114 -18.47 10.87 1.28
C PRO A 114 -17.50 11.35 2.37
N SER A 115 -16.40 10.63 2.59
CA SER A 115 -15.46 10.92 3.67
C SER A 115 -14.17 10.13 3.51
N VAL A 116 -13.14 10.51 4.27
CA VAL A 116 -11.91 9.73 4.43
C VAL A 116 -12.19 8.31 4.94
N GLN A 117 -13.20 8.13 5.79
CA GLN A 117 -13.57 6.81 6.31
C GLN A 117 -14.12 5.91 5.21
N ALA A 118 -14.99 6.44 4.34
CA ALA A 118 -15.48 5.70 3.19
C ALA A 118 -14.38 5.44 2.15
N ALA A 119 -13.39 6.33 2.03
CA ALA A 119 -12.20 6.09 1.21
C ALA A 119 -11.40 4.89 1.76
N ILE A 120 -11.12 4.85 3.06
CA ILE A 120 -10.44 3.73 3.73
C ILE A 120 -11.20 2.42 3.52
N GLU A 121 -12.52 2.43 3.73
CA GLU A 121 -13.36 1.25 3.53
C GLU A 121 -13.32 0.77 2.07
N HIS A 122 -13.36 1.69 1.11
CA HIS A 122 -13.24 1.35 -0.30
C HIS A 122 -11.89 0.71 -0.62
N VAL A 123 -10.79 1.34 -0.19
CA VAL A 123 -9.43 0.86 -0.43
C VAL A 123 -9.24 -0.53 0.15
N ASN A 124 -9.63 -0.74 1.41
CA ASN A 124 -9.46 -2.04 2.08
C ASN A 124 -10.36 -3.14 1.46
N ALA A 125 -11.49 -2.78 0.86
CA ALA A 125 -12.41 -3.73 0.22
C ALA A 125 -12.03 -4.07 -1.22
N HIS A 126 -11.50 -3.11 -1.99
CA HIS A 126 -11.29 -3.25 -3.44
C HIS A 126 -9.81 -3.30 -3.84
N GLY A 127 -8.89 -2.84 -2.99
CA GLY A 127 -7.46 -2.85 -3.25
C GLY A 127 -6.82 -4.22 -3.16
N SER A 128 -5.55 -4.28 -3.56
CA SER A 128 -4.70 -5.46 -3.41
C SER A 128 -3.79 -5.39 -2.17
N GLY A 129 -3.87 -4.30 -1.40
CA GLY A 129 -3.01 -4.05 -0.23
C GLY A 129 -1.59 -3.68 -0.62
N HIS A 130 -1.38 -3.12 -1.82
CA HIS A 130 -0.08 -2.73 -2.37
C HIS A 130 0.31 -1.32 -1.92
N THR A 131 -0.10 -0.29 -2.67
CA THR A 131 0.23 1.11 -2.37
C THR A 131 -1.00 1.99 -2.54
N ASP A 132 -1.33 2.79 -1.53
CA ASP A 132 -2.48 3.68 -1.60
C ASP A 132 -2.14 5.07 -1.04
N VAL A 133 -2.74 6.10 -1.64
CA VAL A 133 -2.33 7.49 -1.44
C VAL A 133 -3.51 8.35 -1.01
N ILE A 134 -3.29 9.26 -0.06
CA ILE A 134 -4.18 10.39 0.20
C ILE A 134 -3.53 11.70 -0.25
N VAL A 135 -4.31 12.56 -0.90
CA VAL A 135 -3.96 13.95 -1.18
C VAL A 135 -4.84 14.86 -0.31
N THR A 136 -4.23 15.60 0.61
CA THR A 136 -4.93 16.52 1.52
C THR A 136 -3.97 17.53 2.15
N GLU A 137 -4.45 18.72 2.49
CA GLU A 137 -3.77 19.66 3.39
C GLU A 137 -4.25 19.54 4.85
N ASP A 138 -5.27 18.72 5.13
CA ASP A 138 -5.72 18.46 6.51
C ASP A 138 -4.86 17.34 7.15
N PRO A 139 -4.01 17.66 8.15
CA PRO A 139 -3.18 16.66 8.82
C PRO A 139 -4.01 15.60 9.56
N ARG A 140 -5.25 15.91 9.97
CA ARG A 140 -6.13 14.94 10.63
C ARG A 140 -6.62 13.90 9.63
N ALA A 141 -7.11 14.33 8.48
CA ALA A 141 -7.52 13.43 7.40
C ALA A 141 -6.34 12.55 6.93
N ALA A 142 -5.16 13.14 6.76
CA ALA A 142 -3.93 12.41 6.43
C ALA A 142 -3.63 11.31 7.45
N GLN A 143 -3.59 11.64 8.74
CA GLN A 143 -3.29 10.67 9.79
C GLN A 143 -4.36 9.57 9.90
N THR A 144 -5.63 9.93 9.73
CA THR A 144 -6.73 8.96 9.70
C THR A 144 -6.57 7.95 8.56
N PHE A 145 -6.24 8.42 7.36
CA PHE A 145 -6.00 7.55 6.21
C PHE A 145 -4.76 6.66 6.38
N LEU A 146 -3.62 7.26 6.76
CA LEU A 146 -2.36 6.53 7.00
C LEU A 146 -2.51 5.42 8.04
N ASN A 147 -3.34 5.62 9.06
CA ASN A 147 -3.58 4.62 10.11
C ASN A 147 -4.70 3.61 9.77
N GLY A 148 -5.61 3.97 8.85
CA GLY A 148 -6.80 3.17 8.55
C GLY A 148 -6.66 2.25 7.35
N VAL A 149 -5.80 2.60 6.39
CA VAL A 149 -5.53 1.77 5.22
C VAL A 149 -4.53 0.67 5.57
N ASP A 150 -4.87 -0.58 5.23
CA ASP A 150 -4.05 -1.75 5.52
C ASP A 150 -3.35 -2.26 4.25
N SER A 151 -2.55 -1.39 3.67
CA SER A 151 -1.68 -1.67 2.52
C SER A 151 -0.22 -1.78 2.94
N ALA A 152 0.63 -2.31 2.07
CA ALA A 152 2.05 -2.41 2.32
C ALA A 152 2.68 -1.01 2.44
N ASP A 153 2.29 -0.11 1.55
CA ASP A 153 2.70 1.28 1.52
C ASP A 153 1.48 2.21 1.56
N VAL A 154 1.48 3.20 2.45
CA VAL A 154 0.43 4.21 2.52
C VAL A 154 1.08 5.59 2.53
N PHE A 155 0.75 6.43 1.55
CA PHE A 155 1.42 7.71 1.34
C PHE A 155 0.49 8.90 1.49
N HIS A 156 1.06 10.03 1.90
CA HIS A 156 0.38 11.32 1.98
C HIS A 156 1.10 12.31 1.07
N ASN A 157 0.36 12.90 0.12
CA ASN A 157 0.87 13.92 -0.81
C ASN A 157 2.13 13.46 -1.60
N ALA A 158 2.26 12.15 -1.85
CA ALA A 158 3.36 11.56 -2.60
C ALA A 158 2.82 10.46 -3.53
N SER A 159 3.39 10.38 -4.74
CA SER A 159 2.97 9.42 -5.77
C SER A 159 3.13 7.98 -5.29
N SER A 160 2.19 7.09 -5.67
CA SER A 160 2.30 5.65 -5.41
C SER A 160 3.55 5.03 -6.05
N ARG A 161 4.10 5.69 -7.08
CA ARG A 161 5.31 5.28 -7.79
C ARG A 161 6.56 5.26 -6.93
N PHE A 162 6.53 5.91 -5.76
CA PHE A 162 7.60 5.83 -4.77
C PHE A 162 7.73 4.48 -4.06
N ALA A 163 6.73 3.60 -4.14
CA ALA A 163 6.79 2.24 -3.59
C ALA A 163 7.75 1.37 -4.41
N ASP A 164 9.04 1.49 -4.11
CA ASP A 164 10.17 0.88 -4.80
C ASP A 164 11.39 0.94 -3.87
N GLY A 165 12.13 -0.14 -3.74
CA GLY A 165 13.22 -0.28 -2.78
C GLY A 165 14.37 0.70 -3.01
N PHE A 166 14.70 1.04 -4.26
CA PHE A 166 15.72 2.07 -4.51
C PHE A 166 15.19 3.45 -4.10
N ARG A 167 13.95 3.79 -4.50
CA ARG A 167 13.32 5.07 -4.15
C ARG A 167 13.15 5.26 -2.64
N LEU A 168 12.91 4.18 -1.90
CA LEU A 168 12.80 4.18 -0.43
C LEU A 168 14.15 3.99 0.31
N GLY A 169 15.27 3.96 -0.40
CA GLY A 169 16.61 3.97 0.20
C GLY A 169 17.13 2.60 0.67
N LEU A 170 16.53 1.49 0.22
CA LEU A 170 17.02 0.12 0.44
C LEU A 170 18.17 -0.26 -0.51
N GLY A 171 18.47 0.60 -1.48
CA GLY A 171 19.48 0.38 -2.53
C GLY A 171 18.97 -0.51 -3.67
N ALA A 172 18.38 -1.65 -3.35
CA ALA A 172 17.70 -2.53 -4.31
C ALA A 172 16.57 -3.31 -3.61
N GLU A 173 15.73 -3.97 -4.41
CA GLU A 173 14.71 -4.90 -3.91
C GLU A 173 14.75 -6.22 -4.70
N VAL A 174 14.30 -7.30 -4.05
CA VAL A 174 13.97 -8.55 -4.73
C VAL A 174 12.59 -8.46 -5.40
N GLY A 175 11.72 -7.63 -4.84
CA GLY A 175 10.37 -7.34 -5.31
C GLY A 175 9.54 -6.77 -4.17
N ILE A 176 8.24 -6.62 -4.40
CA ILE A 176 7.29 -6.09 -3.42
C ILE A 176 6.42 -7.22 -2.86
N SER A 177 6.21 -7.23 -1.55
CA SER A 177 5.37 -8.21 -0.86
C SER A 177 4.13 -7.56 -0.28
N THR A 178 2.94 -8.05 -0.63
CA THR A 178 1.68 -7.67 0.05
C THR A 178 1.32 -8.61 1.20
N SER A 179 2.20 -9.58 1.52
CA SER A 179 2.03 -10.50 2.65
C SER A 179 2.03 -9.76 3.99
N ARG A 180 1.21 -10.22 4.93
CA ARG A 180 1.18 -9.71 6.32
C ARG A 180 2.12 -10.44 7.27
N ILE A 181 2.89 -11.42 6.76
CA ILE A 181 3.89 -12.18 7.51
C ILE A 181 5.25 -12.10 6.84
N HIS A 182 6.31 -12.20 7.64
CA HIS A 182 7.73 -12.13 7.27
C HIS A 182 8.22 -10.76 6.80
N ALA A 183 7.87 -10.34 5.57
CA ALA A 183 8.28 -9.07 4.98
C ALA A 183 7.13 -8.50 4.12
N ARG A 184 6.93 -7.17 4.19
CA ARG A 184 5.83 -6.44 3.55
C ARG A 184 6.36 -5.13 2.96
N GLY A 185 5.87 -4.74 1.78
CA GLY A 185 6.40 -3.64 0.97
C GLY A 185 7.62 -4.07 0.14
N PRO A 186 8.43 -3.11 -0.34
CA PRO A 186 9.71 -3.38 -0.97
C PRO A 186 10.63 -4.24 -0.10
N VAL A 187 11.04 -5.41 -0.62
CA VAL A 187 11.82 -6.40 0.13
C VAL A 187 13.31 -6.23 -0.17
N GLY A 188 14.02 -5.55 0.74
CA GLY A 188 15.47 -5.41 0.77
C GLY A 188 16.19 -6.62 1.41
N VAL A 189 17.47 -6.47 1.76
CA VAL A 189 18.30 -7.58 2.28
C VAL A 189 17.78 -8.13 3.60
N GLU A 190 17.23 -7.28 4.46
CA GLU A 190 16.66 -7.63 5.76
C GLU A 190 15.47 -8.59 5.61
N GLY A 191 14.69 -8.43 4.55
CA GLY A 191 13.56 -9.30 4.23
C GLY A 191 13.96 -10.71 3.78
N LEU A 192 15.26 -10.96 3.56
CA LEU A 192 15.81 -12.28 3.25
C LEU A 192 16.46 -12.96 4.45
N LEU A 193 16.48 -12.30 5.60
CA LEU A 193 17.06 -12.84 6.83
C LEU A 193 16.07 -13.73 7.56
N THR A 194 16.60 -14.73 8.27
CA THR A 194 15.85 -15.55 9.22
C THR A 194 16.61 -15.63 10.54
N THR A 195 15.95 -16.15 11.58
CA THR A 195 16.52 -16.21 12.93
C THR A 195 16.77 -17.65 13.34
N ARG A 196 17.78 -17.86 14.20
CA ARG A 196 18.01 -19.14 14.87
C ARG A 196 18.31 -18.90 16.34
N ASN A 197 17.77 -19.75 17.20
CA ASN A 197 18.08 -19.71 18.62
C ASN A 197 19.37 -20.50 18.90
N ARG A 198 20.24 -19.92 19.72
CA ARG A 198 21.46 -20.58 20.20
C ARG A 198 21.41 -20.64 21.72
N LEU A 199 21.39 -21.86 22.26
CA LEU A 199 21.57 -22.09 23.69
C LEU A 199 23.02 -22.48 23.94
N ILE A 200 23.70 -21.69 24.76
CA ILE A 200 25.10 -21.93 25.12
C ILE A 200 25.13 -22.09 26.65
N SER A 201 25.87 -23.09 27.10
CA SER A 201 26.03 -23.37 28.51
C SER A 201 27.43 -23.90 28.74
N ASP A 202 28.14 -23.34 29.72
CA ASP A 202 29.45 -23.83 30.15
C ASP A 202 29.34 -25.13 30.96
N SER A 203 28.11 -25.58 31.26
CA SER A 203 27.79 -26.83 31.96
C SER A 203 26.57 -27.52 31.34
N SER A 204 26.12 -28.65 31.89
CA SER A 204 24.87 -29.29 31.46
C SER A 204 23.65 -28.57 32.06
N HIS A 205 22.92 -27.81 31.24
CA HIS A 205 21.60 -27.30 31.62
C HIS A 205 20.52 -28.35 31.34
N LEU A 206 19.84 -28.81 32.39
CA LEU A 206 18.76 -29.78 32.32
C LEU A 206 17.44 -29.11 32.69
N VAL A 207 16.43 -29.22 31.82
CA VAL A 207 15.08 -28.68 32.09
C VAL A 207 14.50 -29.19 33.41
N GLY A 208 14.78 -30.45 33.79
CA GLY A 208 14.34 -31.02 35.07
C GLY A 208 14.84 -30.29 36.33
N GLU A 209 15.99 -29.61 36.25
CA GLU A 209 16.50 -28.79 37.37
C GLU A 209 15.70 -27.49 37.55
N PHE A 210 15.09 -26.99 36.48
CA PHE A 210 14.18 -25.85 36.54
C PHE A 210 12.80 -26.27 37.05
N HIS A 211 12.30 -27.44 36.63
CA HIS A 211 11.04 -27.99 37.14
C HIS A 211 11.10 -28.32 38.64
N SER A 212 12.21 -28.86 39.12
CA SER A 212 12.40 -29.18 40.54
C SER A 212 12.71 -27.96 41.41
N GLY A 213 12.86 -26.77 40.83
CA GLY A 213 13.22 -25.53 41.54
C GLY A 213 14.69 -25.43 41.95
N LYS A 214 15.53 -26.42 41.59
CA LYS A 214 16.97 -26.41 41.83
C LYS A 214 17.68 -25.28 41.07
N LYS A 215 17.19 -24.95 39.87
CA LYS A 215 17.58 -23.78 39.07
C LYS A 215 16.34 -22.91 38.81
N LYS A 216 16.55 -21.62 38.54
CA LYS A 216 15.47 -20.67 38.24
C LYS A 216 15.80 -19.93 36.96
N TYR A 217 14.80 -19.71 36.12
CA TYR A 217 14.94 -18.81 34.98
C TYR A 217 15.09 -17.38 35.50
N THR A 218 16.04 -16.65 34.93
CA THR A 218 16.22 -15.23 35.25
C THR A 218 15.47 -14.33 34.26
N HIS A 219 15.20 -14.83 33.04
CA HIS A 219 14.62 -14.07 31.92
C HIS A 219 15.29 -12.70 31.71
N ARG A 220 16.58 -12.59 32.05
CA ARG A 220 17.32 -11.35 31.96
C ARG A 220 17.94 -11.22 30.59
N ASN A 221 17.55 -10.19 29.85
CA ASN A 221 18.24 -9.80 28.63
C ASN A 221 19.68 -9.38 28.98
N LEU A 222 20.64 -9.98 28.31
CA LEU A 222 22.05 -9.62 28.44
C LEU A 222 22.39 -8.65 27.29
N LEU A 223 23.26 -7.68 27.56
CA LEU A 223 23.81 -6.82 26.52
C LEU A 223 24.67 -7.69 25.59
N VAL A 224 24.29 -7.78 24.32
CA VAL A 224 25.11 -8.43 23.29
C VAL A 224 26.09 -7.38 22.76
N PRO A 225 27.42 -7.56 22.89
CA PRO A 225 28.37 -6.61 22.34
C PRO A 225 28.24 -6.53 20.82
N GLN A 226 28.26 -5.31 20.25
CA GLN A 226 28.13 -5.07 18.80
C GLN A 226 29.20 -5.81 17.97
N SER A 227 30.33 -6.19 18.57
CA SER A 227 31.40 -6.95 17.89
C SER A 227 31.08 -8.42 17.59
N ARG A 228 29.86 -8.89 17.89
CA ARG A 228 29.39 -10.26 17.60
C ARG A 228 28.13 -10.31 16.71
N LEU A 229 27.71 -9.16 16.18
CA LEU A 229 26.75 -9.05 15.07
C LEU A 229 27.55 -8.94 13.78
#